data_AF-A0A1G1QEZ4-F1
#
_entry.id   AF-A0A1G1QEZ4-F1
#
_cell.length_a   1.000
_cell.length_b   1.000
_cell.length_c   1.000
_cell.angle_alpha   90.00
_cell.angle_beta   90.00
_cell.angle_gamma   90.00
#
_symmetry.space_group_name_H-M   'P 1'
#
loop_
_entity.id
_entity.type
_entity.pdbx_description
1 polymer ?
#
loop_
_entity_poly.entity_id
_entity_poly.type
_entity_poly.pdbx_seq_one_letter_code
_entity_poly.pdbx_strand_id
1 'polypeptide(L)'
;MPLLKPYKDAIEGIIKGLPNFINGLSIDYFKLMDDHIHIIFIFKDCLRSLGRVVSAMKYSITKIVAAGISSSQTVNGSGGITIPLKKTNDNLNMANSNSPATDKTVWQRNYYEHIIRNEESLQKIREYIDNNPLAEMMDWRHLEGQRTLTATNRLLQNV
;
A
#
# COMPACT_ATOMS: atom_id res chain seq x y z
N MET A 1 7.45 -3.62 -16.12
CA MET A 1 6.98 -5.01 -15.92
C MET A 1 6.03 -4.98 -14.73
N PRO A 2 4.73 -5.28 -14.92
CA PRO A 2 3.75 -5.15 -13.85
C PRO A 2 3.87 -6.34 -12.88
N LEU A 3 4.75 -6.20 -11.89
CA LEU A 3 5.11 -7.29 -10.95
C LEU A 3 3.97 -7.64 -9.99
N LEU A 4 2.96 -6.77 -9.84
CA LEU A 4 1.87 -6.95 -8.87
C LEU A 4 0.65 -7.61 -9.48
N LYS A 5 0.41 -7.42 -10.79
CA LYS A 5 -0.77 -7.91 -11.51
C LYS A 5 -1.07 -9.41 -11.30
N PRO A 6 -0.09 -10.34 -11.37
CA PRO A 6 -0.36 -11.77 -11.20
C PRO A 6 -0.74 -12.17 -9.77
N TYR A 7 -0.59 -11.27 -8.80
CA TYR A 7 -0.77 -11.52 -7.37
C TYR A 7 -1.90 -10.69 -6.77
N LYS A 8 -2.72 -10.04 -7.61
CA LYS A 8 -3.72 -9.06 -7.20
C LYS A 8 -4.59 -9.53 -6.03
N ASP A 9 -5.25 -10.69 -6.15
CA ASP A 9 -6.19 -11.12 -5.09
C ASP A 9 -5.47 -11.47 -3.78
N ALA A 10 -4.25 -12.01 -3.87
CA ALA A 10 -3.43 -12.30 -2.70
C ALA A 10 -2.98 -11.01 -1.99
N ILE A 11 -2.58 -9.99 -2.77
CA ILE A 11 -2.23 -8.66 -2.24
C ILE A 11 -3.46 -8.01 -1.60
N GLU A 12 -4.63 -8.07 -2.24
CA GLU A 12 -5.88 -7.55 -1.67
C GLU A 12 -6.22 -8.23 -0.33
N GLY A 13 -6.04 -9.55 -0.26
CA GLY A 13 -6.23 -10.31 0.98
C GLY A 13 -5.29 -9.86 2.11
N ILE A 14 -4.01 -9.63 1.79
CA ILE A 14 -3.01 -9.11 2.74
C ILE A 14 -3.42 -7.71 3.23
N ILE A 15 -3.78 -6.81 2.31
CA ILE A 15 -4.17 -5.44 2.64
C ILE A 15 -5.40 -5.46 3.54
N LYS A 16 -6.48 -6.16 3.13
CA LYS A 16 -7.71 -6.29 3.93
C LYS A 16 -7.47 -6.93 5.30
N GLY A 17 -6.49 -7.84 5.42
CA GLY A 17 -6.13 -8.49 6.67
C GLY A 17 -5.22 -7.67 7.60
N LEU A 18 -4.54 -6.64 7.10
CA LEU A 18 -3.55 -5.86 7.86
C LEU A 18 -4.10 -5.26 9.19
N PRO A 19 -5.33 -4.70 9.24
CA PRO A 19 -5.92 -4.18 10.48
C PRO A 19 -6.07 -5.23 11.58
N ASN A 20 -6.25 -6.51 11.24
CA ASN A 20 -6.45 -7.59 12.22
C ASN A 20 -5.20 -7.86 13.07
N PHE A 21 -4.03 -7.46 12.60
CA PHE A 21 -2.75 -7.67 13.27
C PHE A 21 -2.18 -6.41 13.93
N ILE A 22 -2.77 -5.24 13.64
CA ILE A 22 -2.26 -3.95 14.07
C ILE A 22 -3.39 -3.17 14.74
N ASN A 23 -3.42 -3.20 16.08
CA ASN A 23 -4.41 -2.48 16.85
C ASN A 23 -4.36 -0.98 16.56
N GLY A 24 -5.53 -0.38 16.34
CA GLY A 24 -5.66 1.04 16.02
C GLY A 24 -5.37 1.41 14.56
N LEU A 25 -5.08 0.43 13.69
CA LEU A 25 -5.00 0.64 12.25
C LEU A 25 -6.35 0.30 11.60
N SER A 26 -6.79 1.14 10.67
CA SER A 26 -7.88 0.82 9.76
C SER A 26 -7.48 1.22 8.34
N ILE A 27 -8.11 0.62 7.36
CA ILE A 27 -7.90 0.96 5.94
C ILE A 27 -9.17 1.59 5.45
N ASP A 28 -9.04 2.80 4.95
CA ASP A 28 -10.14 3.58 4.42
C ASP A 28 -10.42 3.23 2.96
N TYR A 29 -9.36 3.26 2.16
CA TYR A 29 -9.42 3.07 0.73
C TYR A 29 -8.09 2.51 0.23
N PHE A 30 -8.13 1.71 -0.83
CA PHE A 30 -6.93 1.31 -1.55
C PHE A 30 -7.22 1.01 -3.02
N LYS A 31 -6.22 1.21 -3.87
CA LYS A 31 -6.24 0.88 -5.29
C LYS A 31 -4.95 0.15 -5.66
N LEU A 32 -5.08 -1.06 -6.19
CA LEU A 32 -3.94 -1.80 -6.75
C LEU A 32 -3.83 -1.49 -8.24
N MET A 33 -2.64 -1.09 -8.64
CA MET A 33 -2.24 -0.96 -10.03
C MET A 33 -1.27 -2.08 -10.41
N ASP A 34 -1.00 -2.13 -11.70
CA ASP A 34 -0.13 -3.13 -12.30
C ASP A 34 1.32 -3.04 -11.75
N ASP A 35 1.77 -1.84 -11.38
CA ASP A 35 3.13 -1.54 -10.88
C ASP A 35 3.20 -0.90 -9.48
N HIS A 36 2.15 -0.24 -8.99
CA HIS A 36 2.13 0.40 -7.66
C HIS A 36 0.80 0.24 -6.93
N ILE A 37 0.72 0.75 -5.69
CA ILE A 37 -0.48 0.67 -4.85
C ILE A 37 -0.71 2.02 -4.17
N HIS A 38 -1.94 2.54 -4.25
CA HIS A 38 -2.40 3.64 -3.42
C HIS A 38 -3.18 3.09 -2.22
N ILE A 39 -2.88 3.54 -1.01
CA ILE A 39 -3.56 3.10 0.21
C ILE A 39 -3.75 4.29 1.15
N ILE A 40 -4.96 4.43 1.69
CA ILE A 40 -5.30 5.38 2.73
C ILE A 40 -5.46 4.61 4.04
N PHE A 41 -4.57 4.92 4.98
CA PHE A 41 -4.61 4.37 6.34
C PHE A 41 -5.26 5.37 7.30
N ILE A 42 -6.02 4.84 8.25
CA ILE A 42 -6.53 5.59 9.40
C ILE A 42 -5.84 5.04 10.64
N PHE A 43 -5.22 5.94 11.42
CA PHE A 43 -4.58 5.61 12.69
C PHE A 43 -5.44 6.19 13.82
N LYS A 44 -6.01 5.32 14.67
CA LYS A 44 -6.75 5.66 15.89
C LYS A 44 -6.11 4.94 17.06
N ASP A 45 -5.43 5.67 17.95
CA ASP A 45 -4.71 5.09 19.09
C ASP A 45 -3.72 3.98 18.70
N CYS A 46 -3.11 4.11 17.51
CA CYS A 46 -2.20 3.11 16.97
C CYS A 46 -0.80 3.26 17.56
N LEU A 47 -0.28 2.20 18.17
CA LEU A 47 1.07 2.15 18.75
C LEU A 47 2.17 1.98 17.70
N ARG A 48 1.83 1.69 16.43
CA ARG A 48 2.78 1.48 15.34
C ARG A 48 2.88 2.73 14.47
N SER A 49 4.10 3.15 14.16
CA SER A 49 4.32 4.21 13.18
C SER A 49 3.97 3.76 11.76
N LEU A 50 3.65 4.71 10.87
CA LEU A 50 3.39 4.47 9.45
C LEU A 50 4.48 3.61 8.80
N GLY A 51 5.75 3.96 9.01
CA GLY A 51 6.88 3.21 8.45
C GLY A 51 6.90 1.73 8.87
N ARG A 52 6.46 1.39 10.10
CA ARG A 52 6.36 -0.01 10.55
C ARG A 52 5.20 -0.75 9.89
N VAL A 53 4.06 -0.08 9.71
CA VAL A 53 2.91 -0.63 8.98
C VAL A 53 3.29 -0.91 7.53
N VAL A 54 3.88 0.08 6.84
CA VAL A 54 4.32 -0.04 5.44
C VAL A 54 5.38 -1.13 5.29
N SER A 55 6.34 -1.23 6.22
CA SER A 55 7.36 -2.29 6.18
C SER A 55 6.76 -3.69 6.31
N ALA A 56 5.82 -3.87 7.25
CA ALA A 56 5.15 -5.17 7.45
C ALA A 56 4.33 -5.59 6.22
N MET A 57 3.63 -4.63 5.61
CA MET A 57 2.88 -4.84 4.37
C MET A 57 3.81 -5.20 3.20
N LYS A 58 4.84 -4.37 2.94
CA LYS A 58 5.82 -4.62 1.87
C LYS A 58 6.46 -6.01 2.02
N TYR A 59 6.82 -6.39 3.24
CA TYR A 59 7.39 -7.71 3.55
C TYR A 59 6.44 -8.86 3.23
N SER A 60 5.18 -8.76 3.65
CA SER A 60 4.17 -9.79 3.41
C SER A 60 3.92 -10.01 1.91
N ILE A 61 3.88 -8.92 1.14
CA ILE A 61 3.71 -8.98 -0.32
C ILE A 61 4.96 -9.58 -0.98
N THR A 62 6.17 -9.16 -0.58
CA THR A 62 7.41 -9.75 -1.11
C THR A 62 7.44 -11.27 -0.91
N LYS A 63 6.94 -11.78 0.23
CA LYS A 63 6.87 -13.23 0.47
C LYS A 63 5.97 -13.97 -0.52
N ILE A 64 4.77 -13.46 -0.80
CA ILE A 64 3.86 -14.14 -1.74
C ILE A 64 4.41 -14.11 -3.18
N VAL A 65 5.04 -12.99 -3.57
CA VAL A 65 5.66 -12.84 -4.90
C VAL A 65 6.86 -13.79 -5.03
N ALA A 66 7.72 -13.85 -4.01
CA ALA A 66 8.87 -14.77 -3.99
C ALA A 66 8.43 -16.25 -3.94
N ALA A 67 7.27 -16.55 -3.36
CA ALA A 67 6.69 -17.88 -3.34
C ALA A 67 5.91 -18.25 -4.61
N GLY A 68 5.65 -17.29 -5.52
CA GLY A 68 4.88 -17.51 -6.75
C GLY A 68 3.40 -17.83 -6.51
N ILE A 69 2.82 -17.36 -5.40
CA ILE A 69 1.44 -17.70 -5.02
C ILE A 69 0.46 -16.76 -5.75
N SER A 70 0.10 -17.12 -6.99
CA SER A 70 -1.04 -16.53 -7.71
C SER A 70 -2.31 -17.27 -7.30
N SER A 71 -3.34 -16.53 -6.90
CA SER A 71 -4.57 -16.95 -6.21
C SER A 71 -5.50 -17.91 -6.98
N SER A 72 -5.00 -18.68 -7.93
CA SER A 72 -5.79 -19.64 -8.72
C SER A 72 -5.95 -21.02 -8.05
N GLN A 73 -5.63 -21.16 -6.75
CA GLN A 73 -6.01 -22.33 -5.96
C GLN A 73 -7.23 -22.01 -5.08
N THR A 74 -8.41 -22.18 -5.67
CA THR A 74 -9.64 -22.45 -4.92
C THR A 74 -9.48 -23.79 -4.18
N VAL A 75 -9.11 -23.73 -2.91
CA VAL A 75 -9.26 -24.87 -2.00
C VAL A 75 -10.74 -25.01 -1.65
N ASN A 76 -11.41 -25.99 -2.28
CA ASN A 76 -12.64 -26.54 -1.75
C ASN A 76 -12.32 -27.16 -0.37
N GLY A 77 -12.91 -26.64 0.70
CA GLY A 77 -12.87 -27.27 2.02
C GLY A 77 -12.42 -26.34 3.14
N SER A 78 -13.31 -26.17 4.10
CA SER A 78 -13.10 -25.57 5.42
C SER A 78 -11.77 -25.95 6.09
N GLY A 79 -10.88 -24.98 6.30
CA GLY A 79 -9.66 -25.16 7.09
C GLY A 79 -8.67 -24.04 6.80
N GLY A 80 -8.18 -23.36 7.85
CA GLY A 80 -7.43 -22.11 7.76
C GLY A 80 -6.25 -22.14 6.78
N ILE A 81 -5.95 -20.96 6.23
CA ILE A 81 -4.77 -20.69 5.38
C ILE A 81 -3.53 -21.02 6.21
N THR A 82 -3.04 -22.26 6.08
CA THR A 82 -1.71 -22.63 6.54
C THR A 82 -0.75 -22.18 5.46
N ILE A 83 -0.14 -21.01 5.67
CA ILE A 83 1.04 -20.61 4.91
C ILE A 83 2.09 -21.68 5.20
N PRO A 84 2.55 -22.49 4.24
CA PRO A 84 3.76 -23.25 4.47
C PRO A 84 4.88 -22.22 4.58
N LEU A 85 5.27 -21.88 5.82
CA LEU A 85 6.64 -21.46 6.03
C LEU A 85 7.47 -22.60 5.44
N LYS A 86 8.14 -22.36 4.32
CA LYS A 86 9.28 -23.19 3.92
C LYS A 86 10.19 -23.22 5.15
N LYS A 87 10.07 -24.28 5.97
CA LYS A 87 11.19 -24.75 6.77
C LYS A 87 12.29 -24.94 5.75
N THR A 88 13.34 -24.13 5.90
CA THR A 88 14.61 -24.32 5.23
C THR A 88 15.03 -25.76 5.45
N ASN A 89 14.75 -26.58 4.45
CA ASN A 89 15.41 -27.86 4.29
C ASN A 89 16.48 -27.59 3.24
N ASP A 90 17.72 -27.67 3.68
CA ASP A 90 18.90 -27.73 2.84
C ASP A 90 18.73 -28.90 1.86
N ASN A 91 18.27 -28.59 0.65
CA ASN A 91 18.36 -29.43 -0.54
C ASN A 91 18.19 -28.52 -1.77
N LEU A 92 19.30 -27.85 -2.09
CA LEU A 92 19.54 -27.23 -3.39
C LEU A 92 19.64 -28.34 -4.45
N ASN A 93 18.51 -28.78 -4.99
CA ASN A 93 18.46 -29.56 -6.22
C ASN A 93 17.93 -28.69 -7.36
N MET A 94 18.88 -28.02 -7.99
CA MET A 94 19.02 -27.79 -9.43
C MET A 94 17.79 -28.16 -10.29
N ALA A 95 16.99 -27.15 -10.62
CA ALA A 95 16.08 -27.16 -11.76
C ALA A 95 16.37 -25.91 -12.62
N ASN A 96 17.20 -26.13 -13.64
CA ASN A 96 17.36 -25.35 -14.88
C ASN A 96 17.30 -23.81 -14.76
N SER A 97 18.43 -23.23 -14.34
CA SER A 97 18.73 -21.81 -14.43
C SER A 97 19.10 -21.40 -15.87
N ASN A 98 18.11 -20.95 -16.64
CA ASN A 98 18.30 -20.07 -17.79
C ASN A 98 17.37 -18.85 -17.74
N SER A 99 16.92 -18.46 -16.55
CA SER A 99 16.37 -17.14 -16.32
C SER A 99 17.46 -16.29 -15.68
N PRO A 100 17.93 -15.19 -16.29
CA PRO A 100 18.81 -14.27 -15.59
C PRO A 100 18.08 -13.88 -14.30
N ALA A 101 18.69 -14.16 -13.16
CA ALA A 101 18.17 -13.76 -11.86
C ALA A 101 17.97 -12.23 -11.93
N THR A 102 16.73 -11.80 -12.15
CA THR A 102 16.44 -10.38 -12.19
C THR A 102 16.53 -9.91 -10.75
N ASP A 103 17.59 -9.18 -10.42
CA ASP A 103 17.80 -8.37 -9.21
C ASP A 103 16.73 -7.25 -9.05
N LYS A 104 15.48 -7.53 -9.44
CA LYS A 104 14.38 -6.60 -9.36
C LYS A 104 13.68 -6.80 -8.03
N THR A 105 14.06 -5.98 -7.06
CA THR A 105 13.32 -5.83 -5.81
C THR A 105 11.86 -5.47 -6.13
N VAL A 106 10.90 -6.15 -5.49
CA VAL A 106 9.45 -5.89 -5.70
C VAL A 106 9.09 -4.43 -5.45
N TRP A 107 9.77 -3.80 -4.49
CA TRP A 107 9.50 -2.44 -4.07
C TRP A 107 10.64 -1.48 -4.43
N GLN A 108 10.26 -0.25 -4.80
CA GLN A 108 11.15 0.89 -4.68
C GLN A 108 11.50 1.14 -3.21
N ARG A 109 12.71 1.68 -2.95
CA ARG A 109 13.24 1.91 -1.59
C ARG A 109 12.34 2.79 -0.74
N ASN A 110 11.79 3.84 -1.34
CA ASN A 110 10.93 4.81 -0.66
C ASN A 110 9.45 4.54 -0.95
N TYR A 111 8.58 5.36 -0.36
CA TYR A 111 7.16 5.43 -0.66
C TYR A 111 6.72 6.88 -0.49
N TYR A 112 5.70 7.28 -1.24
CA TYR A 112 5.07 8.59 -1.06
C TYR A 112 4.11 8.53 0.13
N GLU A 113 4.14 9.55 1.00
CA GLU A 113 3.21 9.69 2.12
C GLU A 113 2.65 11.12 2.22
N HIS A 114 1.39 11.24 2.62
CA HIS A 114 0.73 12.51 2.87
C HIS A 114 -0.28 12.36 4.03
N ILE A 115 -0.36 13.39 4.88
CA ILE A 115 -1.27 13.41 6.02
C ILE A 115 -2.55 14.14 5.62
N ILE A 116 -3.66 13.41 5.59
CA ILE A 116 -4.99 13.95 5.28
C ILE A 116 -5.60 14.52 6.56
N ARG A 117 -5.99 15.81 6.54
CA ARG A 117 -6.39 16.53 7.76
C ARG A 117 -7.90 16.73 7.93
N ASN A 118 -8.70 16.50 6.88
CA ASN A 118 -10.14 16.73 6.91
C ASN A 118 -10.87 15.82 5.89
N GLU A 119 -12.18 15.70 6.06
CA GLU A 119 -13.04 14.82 5.25
C GLU A 119 -13.17 15.29 3.79
N GLU A 120 -13.19 16.60 3.53
CA GLU A 120 -13.29 17.14 2.17
C GLU A 120 -12.06 16.74 1.33
N SER A 121 -10.87 16.91 1.90
CA SER A 121 -9.62 16.46 1.29
C SER A 121 -9.60 14.95 1.12
N LEU A 122 -10.08 14.19 2.11
CA LEU A 122 -10.19 12.72 2.01
C LEU A 122 -11.02 12.30 0.80
N GLN A 123 -12.20 12.89 0.62
CA GLN A 123 -13.06 12.60 -0.50
C GLN A 123 -12.39 12.94 -1.85
N LYS A 124 -11.78 14.13 -1.96
CA LYS A 124 -11.05 14.53 -3.18
C LYS A 124 -9.89 13.59 -3.51
N ILE A 125 -9.20 13.07 -2.50
CA ILE A 125 -8.10 12.12 -2.70
C ILE A 125 -8.61 10.77 -3.20
N ARG A 126 -9.73 10.26 -2.65
CA ARG A 126 -10.37 9.04 -3.17
C ARG A 126 -10.76 9.22 -4.64
N GLU A 127 -11.42 10.35 -4.96
CA GLU A 127 -11.80 10.69 -6.34
C GLU A 127 -10.57 10.82 -7.26
N TYR A 128 -9.49 11.45 -6.80
CA TYR A 128 -8.26 11.54 -7.58
C TYR A 128 -7.64 10.17 -7.86
N ILE A 129 -7.56 9.29 -6.85
CA ILE A 129 -6.99 7.95 -7.00
C ILE A 129 -7.79 7.14 -8.03
N ASP A 130 -9.12 7.28 -8.04
CA ASP A 130 -9.96 6.62 -9.04
C ASP A 130 -9.80 7.18 -10.45
N ASN A 131 -9.65 8.51 -10.58
CA ASN A 131 -9.58 9.18 -11.87
C ASN A 131 -8.18 9.19 -12.50
N ASN A 132 -7.13 9.19 -11.69
CA ASN A 132 -5.73 9.24 -12.14
C ASN A 132 -4.89 8.14 -11.51
N PRO A 133 -5.26 6.87 -11.71
CA PRO A 133 -4.66 5.77 -10.98
C PRO A 133 -3.21 5.49 -11.42
N LEU A 134 -2.71 6.11 -12.50
CA LEU A 134 -1.30 6.02 -12.92
C LEU A 134 -0.44 7.18 -12.37
N ALA A 135 -1.04 8.17 -11.72
CA ALA A 135 -0.33 9.34 -11.25
C ALA A 135 0.34 9.05 -9.89
N GLU A 136 1.65 8.79 -9.92
CA GLU A 136 2.43 8.55 -8.71
C GLU A 136 2.57 9.79 -7.82
N MET A 137 2.47 11.00 -8.41
CA MET A 137 2.68 12.26 -7.70
C MET A 137 1.46 13.18 -7.84
N MET A 138 0.79 13.42 -6.72
CA MET A 138 -0.40 14.26 -6.62
C MET A 138 -0.01 15.71 -6.27
N ASP A 139 -0.64 16.70 -6.91
CA ASP A 139 -0.45 18.11 -6.51
C ASP A 139 -1.44 18.52 -5.42
N TRP A 140 -1.01 18.30 -4.18
CA TRP A 140 -1.79 18.52 -2.97
C TRP A 140 -2.28 19.94 -2.77
N ARG A 141 -1.59 20.93 -3.36
CA ARG A 141 -1.98 22.35 -3.28
C ARG A 141 -3.34 22.64 -3.89
N HIS A 142 -3.79 21.80 -4.82
CA HIS A 142 -5.09 21.93 -5.46
C HIS A 142 -6.21 21.17 -4.72
N LEU A 143 -5.86 20.20 -3.87
CA LEU A 143 -6.84 19.32 -3.19
C LEU A 143 -7.10 19.74 -1.75
N GLU A 144 -6.07 20.23 -1.06
CA GLU A 144 -6.21 20.94 0.21
C GLU A 144 -6.42 22.42 -0.13
N GLY A 145 -7.68 22.87 -0.15
CA GLY A 145 -8.03 24.26 -0.45
C GLY A 145 -7.07 25.23 0.27
N GLN A 146 -6.62 26.25 -0.46
CA GLN A 146 -5.67 27.26 0.03
C GLN A 146 -6.00 27.60 1.49
N ARG A 147 -5.02 27.44 2.39
CA ARG A 147 -5.12 27.96 3.76
C ARG A 147 -5.64 29.39 3.64
N THR A 148 -6.89 29.63 4.04
CA THR A 148 -7.43 30.98 4.13
C THR A 148 -6.61 31.68 5.20
N LEU A 149 -5.58 32.41 4.78
CA LEU A 149 -4.98 33.48 5.56
C LEU A 149 -6.02 34.60 5.63
N THR A 150 -7.07 34.40 6.42
CA THR A 150 -8.09 35.41 6.66
C THR A 150 -8.20 35.61 8.16
N ALA A 151 -7.32 36.47 8.69
CA ALA A 151 -7.58 37.46 9.72
C ALA A 151 -6.28 37.86 10.44
N THR A 152 -5.50 38.74 9.84
CA THR A 152 -4.76 39.84 10.51
C THR A 152 -3.96 40.61 9.46
N ASN A 153 -4.66 41.31 8.57
CA ASN A 153 -4.12 42.49 7.89
C ASN A 153 -5.29 43.43 7.58
N ARG A 154 -6.01 43.78 8.65
CA ARG A 154 -6.77 45.02 8.74
C ARG A 154 -5.92 45.88 9.67
N LEU A 155 -5.52 47.07 9.23
CA LEU A 155 -4.64 48.06 9.87
C LEU A 155 -3.22 48.18 9.26
N LEU A 156 -3.14 48.61 8.00
CA LEU A 156 -2.26 49.69 7.53
C LEU A 156 -3.04 50.39 6.39
N GLN A 157 -4.00 51.28 6.68
CA GLN A 157 -3.83 52.75 6.61
C GLN A 157 -2.94 53.14 5.41
N ASN A 158 -3.48 53.42 4.21
CA ASN A 158 -4.22 54.62 3.83
C ASN A 158 -4.41 55.66 4.95
N VAL A 159 -3.32 56.34 5.29
CA VAL A 159 -3.28 57.80 5.54
C VAL A 159 -2.07 58.34 4.81
#